data_AF-C7TQK7-F1
#
_entry.id   AF-C7TQK7-F1
#
_cell.length_a   1.000
_cell.length_b   1.000
_cell.length_c   1.000
_cell.angle_alpha   90.00
_cell.angle_beta   90.00
_cell.angle_gamma   90.00
#
_symmetry.space_group_name_H-M   'P 1'
#
loop_
_entity.id
_entity.type
_entity.pdbx_description
1 polymer ?
#
loop_
_entity_poly.entity_id
_entity_poly.type
_entity_poly.pdbx_seq_one_letter_code
_entity_poly.pdbx_strand_id
1 'polypeptide(L)'
;DLSVLCDAEVALIVFSTKGKLFEYATDSSMEGILERYEQYSYAERQSMGVPASESQGNWSMEFPKLTARIEILQRKIRNYTGEDLDPLSLRELQSLEQQIDTALKRVRARKNQVMHESISEMQKKHRTLQEQNNSLAKKLKENEKLLQEEPNNNQQPNPSTLVLMPPLQATSPPALLSSLT
;
A
#
# COMPACT_ATOMS: atom_id res chain seq x y z
N ASP A 1 -18.36 15.59 -52.30
CA ASP A 1 -19.64 15.72 -53.04
C ASP A 1 -20.86 15.29 -52.24
N LEU A 2 -20.92 14.07 -51.71
CA LEU A 2 -22.11 13.58 -50.99
C LEU A 2 -22.50 14.43 -49.75
N SER A 3 -21.53 14.86 -48.95
CA SER A 3 -21.78 15.70 -47.77
C SER A 3 -22.39 17.06 -48.11
N VAL A 4 -21.89 17.70 -49.17
CA VAL A 4 -22.33 19.03 -49.63
C VAL A 4 -23.69 18.96 -50.33
N LEU A 5 -23.97 17.86 -51.04
CA LEU A 5 -25.22 17.69 -51.79
C LEU A 5 -26.41 17.28 -50.90
N CYS A 6 -26.14 16.61 -49.78
CA CYS A 6 -27.18 16.04 -48.92
C CYS A 6 -27.22 16.63 -47.52
N ASP A 7 -26.45 17.68 -47.24
CA ASP A 7 -26.28 18.26 -45.89
C ASP A 7 -26.00 17.16 -44.85
N ALA A 8 -25.06 16.28 -45.21
CA ALA A 8 -24.78 15.05 -44.48
C ALA A 8 -23.39 15.11 -43.85
N GLU A 9 -23.31 14.71 -42.59
CA GLU A 9 -22.04 14.58 -41.89
C GLU A 9 -21.46 13.19 -42.13
N VAL A 10 -20.22 13.13 -42.63
CA VAL A 10 -19.59 11.90 -43.11
C VAL A 10 -18.21 11.77 -42.48
N ALA A 11 -17.99 10.67 -41.77
CA ALA A 11 -16.66 10.24 -41.33
C ALA A 11 -16.22 9.01 -42.13
N LEU A 12 -14.95 8.97 -42.51
CA LEU A 12 -14.30 7.83 -43.15
C LEU A 12 -13.03 7.49 -42.37
N ILE A 13 -12.93 6.23 -41.93
CA ILE A 13 -11.79 5.68 -41.21
C ILE A 13 -11.23 4.53 -42.05
N VAL A 14 -9.96 4.61 -42.45
CA VAL A 14 -9.29 3.61 -43.28
C VAL A 14 -8.02 3.11 -42.58
N PHE A 15 -7.95 1.81 -42.35
CA PHE A 15 -6.74 1.14 -41.87
C PHE A 15 -6.01 0.48 -43.04
N SER A 16 -4.77 0.89 -43.29
CA SER A 16 -3.90 0.18 -44.23
C SER A 16 -3.52 -1.20 -43.68
N THR A 17 -3.18 -2.14 -44.57
CA THR A 17 -2.62 -3.46 -44.20
C THR A 17 -1.35 -3.38 -43.36
N LYS A 18 -0.68 -2.21 -43.34
CA LYS A 18 0.47 -1.91 -42.48
C LYS A 18 0.10 -1.30 -41.11
N GLY A 19 -1.18 -1.21 -40.78
CA GLY A 19 -1.67 -0.64 -39.51
C GLY A 19 -1.72 0.89 -39.45
N LYS A 20 -1.48 1.59 -40.57
CA LYS A 20 -1.61 3.05 -40.63
C LYS A 20 -3.07 3.46 -40.68
N LEU A 21 -3.47 4.38 -39.80
CA LEU A 21 -4.78 5.02 -39.77
C LEU A 21 -4.79 6.23 -40.71
N PHE A 22 -5.78 6.30 -41.58
CA PHE A 22 -6.13 7.45 -42.37
C PHE A 22 -7.58 7.80 -42.08
N GLU A 23 -7.85 9.08 -41.86
CA GLU A 23 -9.17 9.53 -41.45
C GLU A 23 -9.58 10.77 -42.24
N TYR A 24 -10.88 10.89 -42.48
CA TYR A 24 -11.50 12.04 -43.11
C TYR A 24 -12.82 12.32 -42.39
N ALA A 25 -13.06 13.59 -42.10
CA ALA A 25 -14.33 14.08 -41.58
C ALA A 25 -14.79 15.26 -42.43
N THR A 26 -16.10 15.45 -42.50
CA THR A 26 -16.73 16.67 -43.03
C THR A 26 -16.49 17.85 -42.08
N ASP A 27 -17.24 18.95 -42.19
CA ASP A 27 -16.98 20.18 -41.41
C ASP A 27 -17.02 20.01 -39.87
N SER A 28 -17.61 18.92 -39.38
CA SER A 28 -17.52 18.48 -37.98
C SER A 28 -16.25 17.68 -37.69
N SER A 29 -15.69 17.81 -36.48
CA SER A 29 -14.52 17.01 -36.10
C SER A 29 -14.86 15.51 -36.08
N MET A 30 -13.86 14.67 -36.37
CA MET A 30 -13.96 13.21 -36.27
C MET A 30 -14.55 12.78 -34.91
N GLU A 31 -14.09 13.41 -33.83
CA GLU A 31 -14.60 13.18 -32.47
C GLU A 31 -16.11 13.44 -32.35
N GLY A 32 -16.62 14.56 -32.88
CA GLY A 32 -18.05 14.91 -32.78
C GLY A 32 -18.96 14.05 -33.66
N ILE A 33 -18.46 13.54 -34.79
CA ILE A 33 -19.20 12.55 -35.60
C ILE A 33 -19.24 11.20 -34.87
N LEU A 34 -18.10 10.75 -34.32
CA LEU A 34 -18.01 9.48 -33.59
C LEU A 34 -18.83 9.47 -32.31
N GLU A 35 -18.82 10.57 -31.54
CA GLU A 35 -19.61 10.72 -30.32
C GLU A 35 -21.10 10.59 -30.62
N ARG A 36 -21.61 11.29 -31.64
CA ARG A 36 -23.02 11.18 -32.04
C ARG A 36 -23.34 9.78 -32.56
N TYR A 37 -22.46 9.18 -33.37
CA TYR A 37 -22.65 7.81 -33.82
C TYR A 37 -22.76 6.84 -32.63
N GLU A 38 -21.89 6.97 -31.63
CA GLU A 38 -21.93 6.13 -30.42
C GLU A 38 -23.22 6.34 -29.64
N GLN A 39 -23.65 7.59 -29.43
CA GLN A 39 -24.91 7.93 -28.74
C GLN A 39 -26.13 7.33 -29.45
N TYR A 40 -26.24 7.49 -30.78
CA TYR A 40 -27.36 6.94 -31.56
C TYR A 40 -27.29 5.41 -31.68
N SER A 41 -26.10 4.83 -31.89
CA SER A 41 -25.91 3.38 -31.94
C SER A 41 -26.25 2.71 -30.60
N TYR A 42 -26.02 3.39 -29.48
CA TYR A 42 -26.38 2.92 -28.14
C TYR A 42 -27.89 2.99 -27.90
N ALA A 43 -28.54 4.10 -28.28
CA ALA A 43 -30.00 4.27 -28.19
C ALA A 43 -30.75 3.27 -29.09
N GLU A 44 -30.26 3.02 -30.30
CA GLU A 44 -30.82 2.05 -31.24
C GLU A 44 -30.67 0.61 -30.74
N ARG A 45 -29.51 0.24 -30.19
CA ARG A 45 -29.30 -1.09 -29.58
C ARG A 45 -30.21 -1.36 -28.38
N GLN A 46 -30.48 -0.35 -27.55
CA GLN A 46 -31.47 -0.45 -26.47
C GLN A 46 -32.89 -0.64 -27.00
N SER A 47 -33.26 0.05 -28.08
CA SER A 47 -34.57 -0.07 -28.72
C SER A 47 -34.78 -1.43 -29.40
N MET A 48 -33.72 -2.06 -29.89
CA MET A 48 -33.75 -3.34 -30.62
C MET A 48 -33.67 -4.56 -29.69
N GLY A 49 -33.57 -4.38 -28.37
CA GLY A 49 -33.52 -5.46 -27.39
C GLY A 49 -32.31 -6.41 -27.56
N VAL A 50 -31.30 -6.01 -28.32
CA VAL A 50 -30.06 -6.78 -28.48
C VAL A 50 -29.31 -6.65 -27.16
N PRO A 51 -29.03 -7.75 -26.44
CA PRO A 51 -28.22 -7.68 -25.23
C PRO A 51 -26.87 -7.11 -25.65
N ALA A 52 -26.58 -5.89 -25.19
CA ALA A 52 -25.26 -5.32 -25.36
C ALA A 52 -24.27 -6.34 -24.81
N SER A 53 -23.19 -6.62 -25.55
CA SER A 53 -22.00 -7.16 -24.91
C SER A 53 -21.68 -6.19 -23.78
N GLU A 54 -21.91 -6.62 -22.53
CA GLU A 54 -21.92 -5.79 -21.31
C GLU A 54 -20.60 -5.02 -21.12
N SER A 55 -19.57 -5.38 -21.89
CA SER A 55 -18.22 -4.88 -21.79
C SER A 55 -17.93 -3.57 -22.53
N GLN A 56 -18.70 -3.13 -23.54
CA GLN A 56 -18.28 -1.96 -24.35
C GLN A 56 -19.19 -0.73 -24.20
N GLY A 57 -20.52 -0.91 -24.11
CA GLY A 57 -21.46 0.20 -23.94
C GLY A 57 -21.50 0.80 -22.53
N ASN A 58 -20.88 0.13 -21.55
CA ASN A 58 -20.89 0.59 -20.16
C ASN A 58 -19.76 1.61 -19.89
N TRP A 59 -18.57 1.44 -20.49
CA TRP A 59 -17.42 2.30 -20.18
C TRP A 59 -17.61 3.78 -20.53
N SER A 60 -18.33 4.08 -21.61
CA SER A 60 -18.64 5.46 -22.01
C SER A 60 -19.41 6.22 -20.92
N MET A 61 -20.28 5.54 -20.17
CA MET A 61 -20.99 6.13 -19.02
C MET A 61 -20.27 5.94 -17.68
N GLU A 62 -19.59 4.81 -17.47
CA GLU A 62 -18.95 4.49 -16.20
C GLU A 62 -17.64 5.28 -15.99
N PHE A 63 -16.90 5.57 -17.06
CA PHE A 63 -15.65 6.30 -16.98
C PHE A 63 -15.83 7.76 -16.51
N PRO A 64 -16.78 8.56 -17.04
CA PRO A 64 -17.07 9.89 -16.51
C PRO A 64 -17.53 9.86 -15.04
N LYS A 65 -18.36 8.88 -14.67
CA LYS A 65 -18.81 8.71 -13.27
C LYS A 65 -17.64 8.44 -12.32
N LEU A 66 -16.73 7.55 -12.72
CA LEU A 66 -15.54 7.22 -11.94
C LEU A 66 -14.61 8.43 -11.83
N THR A 67 -14.41 9.15 -12.93
CA THR A 67 -13.59 10.38 -12.97
C THR A 67 -14.14 11.43 -12.00
N ALA A 68 -15.44 11.72 -12.07
CA ALA A 68 -16.09 12.63 -11.13
C ALA A 68 -15.95 12.16 -9.66
N ARG A 69 -15.98 10.85 -9.41
CA ARG A 69 -15.78 10.30 -8.06
C ARG A 69 -14.35 10.53 -7.56
N ILE A 70 -13.35 10.34 -8.42
CA ILE A 70 -11.95 10.60 -8.12
C ILE A 70 -11.75 12.08 -7.78
N GLU A 71 -12.29 12.99 -8.58
CA GLU A 71 -12.19 14.44 -8.34
C GLU A 71 -12.79 14.83 -6.98
N ILE A 72 -13.96 14.27 -6.63
CA ILE A 72 -14.57 14.51 -5.31
C ILE A 72 -13.66 14.02 -4.18
N LEU A 73 -13.07 12.83 -4.32
CA LEU A 73 -12.17 12.27 -3.30
C LEU A 73 -10.88 13.08 -3.17
N GLN A 74 -10.28 13.48 -4.29
CA GLN A 74 -9.09 14.34 -4.30
C GLN A 74 -9.39 15.70 -3.66
N ARG A 75 -10.53 16.31 -3.97
CA ARG A 75 -10.99 17.54 -3.31
C ARG A 75 -11.13 17.33 -1.80
N LYS A 76 -11.74 16.22 -1.37
CA LYS A 76 -11.83 15.92 0.07
C LYS A 76 -10.47 15.77 0.74
N ILE A 77 -9.50 15.12 0.08
CA ILE A 77 -8.14 15.01 0.60
C ILE A 77 -7.53 16.39 0.82
N ARG A 78 -7.64 17.29 -0.17
CA ARG A 78 -7.18 18.68 -0.06
C ARG A 78 -7.84 19.41 1.10
N ASN A 79 -9.16 19.27 1.25
CA ASN A 79 -9.87 19.85 2.39
C ASN A 79 -9.33 19.31 3.73
N TYR A 80 -9.09 17.99 3.84
CA TYR A 80 -8.52 17.40 5.06
C TYR A 80 -7.09 17.88 5.35
N THR A 81 -6.33 18.27 4.32
CA THR A 81 -4.99 18.86 4.46
C THR A 81 -5.02 20.38 4.65
N GLY A 82 -6.20 21.00 4.68
CA GLY A 82 -6.37 22.44 4.91
C GLY A 82 -6.32 23.30 3.64
N GLU A 83 -6.41 22.70 2.46
CA GLU A 83 -6.44 23.37 1.15
C GLU A 83 -7.88 23.48 0.61
N ASP A 84 -8.11 24.39 -0.35
CA ASP A 84 -9.41 24.59 -1.03
C ASP A 84 -10.62 24.74 -0.07
N LEU A 85 -10.44 25.46 1.03
CA LEU A 85 -11.47 25.60 2.08
C LEU A 85 -12.50 26.70 1.80
N ASP A 86 -12.19 27.69 0.96
CA ASP A 86 -13.06 28.84 0.67
C ASP A 86 -14.48 28.46 0.21
N PRO A 87 -14.71 27.38 -0.56
CA PRO A 87 -16.05 27.00 -0.99
C PRO A 87 -16.90 26.34 0.12
N LEU A 88 -16.30 25.97 1.27
CA LEU A 88 -17.02 25.28 2.33
C LEU A 88 -17.79 26.25 3.22
N SER A 89 -19.02 25.89 3.55
CA SER A 89 -19.78 26.60 4.57
C SER A 89 -19.19 26.38 5.97
N LEU A 90 -19.50 27.28 6.91
CA LEU A 90 -19.07 27.16 8.31
C LEU A 90 -19.47 25.80 8.92
N ARG A 91 -20.66 25.29 8.60
CA ARG A 91 -21.14 24.00 9.11
C ARG A 91 -20.29 22.84 8.57
N GLU A 92 -19.94 22.89 7.29
CA GLU A 92 -19.09 21.88 6.66
C GLU A 92 -17.67 21.91 7.24
N LEU A 93 -17.13 23.12 7.49
CA LEU A 93 -15.83 23.29 8.12
C LEU A 93 -15.79 22.75 9.57
N GLN A 94 -16.83 23.02 10.37
CA GLN A 94 -16.98 22.44 11.72
C GLN A 94 -17.06 20.91 11.69
N SER A 95 -17.81 20.35 10.75
CA SER A 95 -17.89 18.89 10.55
C SER A 95 -16.52 18.32 10.14
N LEU A 96 -15.79 19.01 9.27
CA LEU A 96 -14.45 18.62 8.82
C LEU A 96 -13.47 18.61 10.00
N GLU A 97 -13.45 19.67 10.80
CA GLU A 97 -12.63 19.80 12.01
C GLU A 97 -12.93 18.65 13.00
N GLN A 98 -14.21 18.39 13.28
CA GLN A 98 -14.61 17.31 14.18
C GLN A 98 -14.15 15.93 13.68
N GLN A 99 -14.24 15.69 12.38
CA GLN A 99 -13.77 14.44 11.78
C GLN A 99 -12.25 14.27 11.91
N ILE A 100 -11.48 15.33 11.67
CA ILE A 100 -10.02 15.33 11.81
C ILE A 100 -9.63 15.11 13.27
N ASP A 101 -10.22 15.84 14.22
CA ASP A 101 -9.91 15.69 15.65
C ASP A 101 -10.22 14.26 16.15
N THR A 102 -11.37 13.72 15.75
CA THR A 102 -11.75 12.33 16.09
C THR A 102 -10.81 11.31 15.48
N ALA A 103 -10.40 11.49 14.22
CA ALA A 103 -9.42 10.62 13.57
C ALA A 103 -8.05 10.70 14.26
N LEU A 104 -7.58 11.91 14.59
CA LEU A 104 -6.32 12.15 15.25
C LEU A 104 -6.27 11.52 16.65
N LYS A 105 -7.36 11.64 17.43
CA LYS A 105 -7.51 10.96 18.72
C LYS A 105 -7.37 9.45 18.58
N ARG A 106 -8.04 8.84 17.58
CA ARG A 106 -7.94 7.39 17.30
C ARG A 106 -6.52 6.98 16.91
N VAL A 107 -5.86 7.73 16.02
CA VAL A 107 -4.47 7.46 15.61
C VAL A 107 -3.51 7.53 16.79
N ARG A 108 -3.62 8.58 17.63
CA ARG A 108 -2.80 8.72 18.85
C ARG A 108 -3.03 7.57 19.83
N ALA A 109 -4.29 7.20 20.07
CA ALA A 109 -4.62 6.09 20.95
C ALA A 109 -4.00 4.78 20.44
N ARG A 110 -4.11 4.49 19.14
CA ARG A 110 -3.52 3.30 18.53
C ARG A 110 -2.00 3.30 18.60
N LYS A 111 -1.36 4.44 18.29
CA LYS A 111 0.10 4.59 18.39
C LYS A 111 0.58 4.34 19.82
N ASN A 112 -0.10 4.93 20.80
CA ASN A 112 0.22 4.73 22.21
C ASN A 112 0.04 3.26 22.60
N GLN A 113 -1.05 2.62 22.20
CA GLN A 113 -1.29 1.21 22.47
C GLN A 113 -0.14 0.34 21.95
N VAL A 114 0.21 0.48 20.66
CA VAL A 114 1.31 -0.29 20.03
C VAL A 114 2.65 -0.03 20.74
N MET A 115 2.91 1.21 21.17
CA MET A 115 4.11 1.54 21.93
C MET A 115 4.14 0.84 23.30
N HIS A 116 3.02 0.80 24.02
CA HIS A 116 2.93 0.10 25.31
C HIS A 116 3.08 -1.41 25.16
N GLU A 117 2.51 -1.99 24.11
CA GLU A 117 2.68 -3.41 23.75
C GLU A 117 4.17 -3.73 23.52
N SER A 118 4.86 -2.89 22.74
CA SER A 118 6.30 -3.04 22.47
C SER A 118 7.16 -2.93 23.74
N ILE A 119 6.90 -1.94 24.60
CA ILE A 119 7.60 -1.79 25.89
C ILE A 119 7.40 -3.04 26.76
N SER A 120 6.16 -3.54 26.83
CA SER A 120 5.82 -4.72 27.64
C SER A 120 6.54 -5.97 27.15
N GLU A 121 6.64 -6.15 25.84
CA GLU A 121 7.37 -7.25 25.22
C GLU A 121 8.87 -7.18 25.56
N MET A 122 9.48 -6.00 25.42
CA MET A 122 10.90 -5.79 25.72
C MET A 122 11.21 -6.01 27.20
N GLN A 123 10.34 -5.53 28.11
CA GLN A 123 10.48 -5.79 29.55
C GLN A 123 10.36 -7.27 29.90
N LYS A 124 9.51 -8.02 29.19
CA LYS A 124 9.42 -9.48 29.37
C LYS A 124 10.71 -10.17 28.92
N LYS A 125 11.23 -9.81 27.74
CA LYS A 125 12.52 -10.34 27.24
C LYS A 125 13.67 -10.04 28.20
N HIS A 126 13.75 -8.82 28.70
CA HIS A 126 14.76 -8.41 29.67
C HIS A 126 14.73 -9.30 30.93
N ARG A 127 13.53 -9.50 31.51
CA ARG A 127 13.36 -10.37 32.69
C ARG A 127 13.81 -11.80 32.44
N THR A 128 13.39 -12.41 31.32
CA THR A 128 13.81 -13.78 30.97
C THR A 128 15.33 -13.90 30.79
N LEU A 129 15.96 -12.95 30.10
CA LEU A 129 17.42 -12.95 29.93
C LEU A 129 18.15 -12.74 31.27
N GLN A 130 17.62 -11.88 32.14
CA GLN A 130 18.19 -11.65 33.47
C GLN A 130 18.12 -12.91 34.33
N GLU A 131 17.00 -13.63 34.30
CA GLU A 131 16.83 -14.93 34.99
C GLU A 131 17.82 -15.98 34.47
N GLN A 132 17.99 -16.09 33.15
CA GLN A 132 18.94 -16.99 32.52
C GLN A 132 20.39 -16.65 32.91
N ASN A 133 20.78 -15.37 32.85
CA ASN A 133 22.11 -14.93 33.25
C ASN A 133 22.39 -15.21 34.73
N ASN A 134 21.40 -14.98 35.61
CA ASN A 134 21.53 -15.29 37.03
C ASN A 134 21.70 -16.80 37.27
N SER A 135 20.98 -17.65 36.51
CA SER A 135 21.13 -19.11 36.58
C SER A 135 22.52 -19.56 36.15
N LEU A 136 23.03 -19.03 35.02
CA LEU A 136 24.35 -19.33 34.51
C LEU A 136 25.45 -18.88 35.48
N ALA A 137 25.33 -17.68 36.06
CA ALA A 137 26.28 -17.19 37.05
C ALA A 137 26.33 -18.08 38.31
N LYS A 138 25.20 -18.64 38.75
CA LYS A 138 25.18 -19.62 39.85
C LYS A 138 25.90 -20.91 39.47
N LYS A 139 25.62 -21.46 38.27
CA LYS A 139 26.28 -22.68 37.77
C LYS A 139 27.79 -22.51 37.61
N LEU A 140 28.24 -21.34 37.16
CA LEU A 140 29.68 -21.04 37.05
C LEU A 140 30.34 -21.04 38.42
N LYS A 141 29.74 -20.39 39.43
CA LYS A 141 30.25 -20.40 40.81
C LYS A 141 30.30 -21.81 41.42
N GLU A 142 29.34 -22.65 41.09
CA GLU A 142 29.30 -24.05 41.56
C GLU A 142 30.41 -24.89 40.92
N ASN A 143 30.59 -24.78 39.59
CA ASN A 143 31.68 -25.45 38.88
C ASN A 143 33.07 -24.98 39.35
N GLU A 144 33.24 -23.69 39.64
CA GLU A 144 34.51 -23.16 40.16
C GLU A 144 34.85 -23.73 41.54
N LYS A 145 33.85 -23.94 42.41
CA LYS A 145 34.04 -24.62 43.70
C LYS A 145 34.41 -26.09 43.53
N LEU A 146 33.75 -26.81 42.62
CA LEU A 146 34.07 -28.21 42.33
C LEU A 146 35.51 -28.38 41.81
N LEU A 147 36.00 -27.43 41.03
CA LEU A 147 37.40 -27.41 40.54
C LEU A 147 38.43 -27.08 41.63
N GLN A 148 38.01 -26.46 42.75
CA GLN A 148 38.90 -26.17 43.89
C GLN A 148 38.93 -27.30 44.94
N GLU A 149 37.99 -28.25 44.90
CA GLU A 149 37.89 -29.36 45.86
C GLU A 149 38.56 -30.68 45.40
N GLU A 150 39.19 -30.72 44.22
CA GLU A 150 40.03 -31.85 43.81
C GLU A 150 41.32 -31.91 44.65
N PRO A 151 41.58 -32.97 45.43
CA PRO A 151 42.79 -33.09 46.22
C PRO A 151 44.00 -33.32 45.31
N ASN A 152 45.03 -32.50 45.50
CA ASN A 152 46.37 -32.66 44.95
C ASN A 152 46.91 -34.07 45.26
N ASN A 153 46.82 -34.99 44.29
CA ASN A 153 47.60 -36.22 44.31
C ASN A 153 48.52 -36.25 43.08
N ASN A 154 49.82 -36.18 43.37
CA ASN A 154 50.92 -36.14 42.43
C ASN A 154 50.92 -37.32 41.44
N GLN A 155 50.89 -37.04 40.14
CA GLN A 155 51.83 -37.62 39.15
C GLN A 155 51.72 -36.90 37.79
N GLN A 156 52.84 -36.36 37.30
CA GLN A 156 53.03 -35.82 35.93
C GLN A 156 53.60 -36.92 35.00
N PRO A 157 53.66 -36.74 33.65
CA PRO A 157 53.10 -35.68 32.78
C PRO A 157 52.35 -36.22 31.52
N ASN A 158 51.60 -35.37 30.80
CA ASN A 158 51.41 -35.52 29.34
C ASN A 158 50.99 -34.18 28.69
N PRO A 159 51.70 -33.67 27.66
CA PRO A 159 51.39 -32.40 27.03
C PRO A 159 50.54 -32.64 25.79
N SER A 160 49.26 -32.93 25.96
CA SER A 160 48.31 -32.91 24.86
C SER A 160 46.92 -32.80 25.45
N THR A 161 46.34 -31.60 25.38
CA THR A 161 44.99 -31.31 24.88
C THR A 161 44.57 -29.96 25.46
N LEU A 162 45.21 -28.87 25.02
CA LEU A 162 44.57 -27.56 25.08
C LEU A 162 43.47 -27.57 24.00
N VAL A 163 42.26 -28.01 24.35
CA VAL A 163 41.09 -27.75 23.51
C VAL A 163 40.79 -26.25 23.65
N LEU A 164 41.33 -25.49 22.72
CA LEU A 164 40.97 -24.10 22.49
C LEU A 164 39.45 -24.07 22.22
N MET A 165 38.65 -23.56 23.16
CA MET A 165 37.25 -23.24 22.87
C MET A 165 37.24 -22.19 21.74
N PRO A 166 36.48 -22.39 20.65
CA PRO A 166 36.35 -21.38 19.63
C PRO A 166 35.65 -20.15 20.21
N PRO A 167 36.01 -18.93 19.77
CA PRO A 167 35.40 -17.72 20.28
C PRO A 167 33.91 -17.69 19.93
N LEU A 168 33.07 -17.31 20.89
CA LEU A 168 31.65 -17.04 20.69
C LEU A 168 31.53 -15.96 19.60
N GLN A 169 31.12 -16.37 18.39
CA GLN A 169 30.71 -15.43 17.37
C GLN A 169 29.49 -14.68 17.88
N ALA A 170 29.61 -13.36 17.99
CA ALA A 170 28.50 -12.46 18.20
C ALA A 170 27.52 -12.66 17.04
N THR A 171 26.39 -13.32 17.31
CA THR A 171 25.30 -13.37 16.35
C THR A 171 24.73 -11.97 16.24
N SER A 172 24.81 -11.39 15.04
CA SER A 172 24.18 -10.13 14.73
C SER A 172 22.67 -10.24 14.98
N PRO A 173 22.02 -9.18 15.49
CA PRO A 173 20.57 -9.17 15.62
C PRO A 173 19.93 -9.30 14.23
N PRO A 174 18.81 -10.04 14.10
CA PRO A 174 18.13 -10.16 12.83
C PRO A 174 17.68 -8.79 12.35
N ALA A 175 18.02 -8.45 11.11
CA ALA A 175 17.54 -7.25 10.45
C ALA A 175 16.01 -7.29 10.45
N LEU A 176 15.38 -6.26 11.04
CA LEU A 176 13.96 -6.03 10.89
C LEU A 176 13.72 -5.75 9.41
N LEU A 177 13.14 -6.71 8.70
CA LEU A 177 12.62 -6.52 7.36
C LEU A 177 11.54 -5.44 7.44
N SER A 178 11.90 -4.24 6.97
CA SER A 178 10.96 -3.17 6.65
C SER A 178 10.22 -3.55 5.37
N SER A 179 9.23 -4.44 5.49
CA SER A 179 8.18 -4.55 4.49
C SER A 179 7.02 -3.66 4.95
N LEU A 180 6.93 -2.46 4.36
CA LEU A 180 5.71 -1.67 4.12
C LEU A 180 6.11 -0.30 3.56
N THR A 181 6.25 -0.23 2.24
CA THR A 181 5.66 0.76 1.29
C THR A 181 6.14 0.41 -0.10
#